data_AF-A0A7K0Z452-F1
#
_entry.id   AF-A0A7K0Z452-F1
#
_cell.length_a   1.000
_cell.length_b   1.000
_cell.length_c   1.000
_cell.angle_alpha   90.00
_cell.angle_beta   90.00
_cell.angle_gamma   90.00
#
_symmetry.space_group_name_H-M   'P 1'
#
loop_
_entity.id
_entity.type
_entity.pdbx_description
1 polymer ?
#
loop_
_entity_poly.entity_id
_entity_poly.type
_entity_poly.pdbx_seq_one_letter_code
_entity_poly.pdbx_strand_id
1 'polypeptide(L)'
;MSGLKTSRRILASTAAIALAVGVTVASGTSANAAEKPVTGGTLYFVTNAEQFDHIDPARVYTGRDIAFLNSYLYRNLVSYKPVAGSAGSSLVADLA
;
A
#
# COMPACT_ATOMS: atom_id res chain seq x y z
N MET A 1 0.88 38.63 29.45
CA MET A 1 1.50 37.42 28.83
C MET A 1 0.57 36.18 28.79
N SER A 2 -0.69 36.24 29.27
CA SER A 2 -1.61 35.07 29.24
C SER A 2 -2.36 34.89 27.90
N GLY A 3 -2.76 35.97 27.23
CA GLY A 3 -3.57 35.91 26.00
C GLY A 3 -2.89 35.19 24.82
N LEU A 4 -1.57 35.35 24.66
CA LEU A 4 -0.81 34.70 23.59
C LEU A 4 -0.74 33.16 23.74
N LYS A 5 -0.81 32.64 24.98
CA LYS A 5 -0.85 31.19 25.25
C LYS A 5 -2.23 30.61 24.92
N THR A 6 -3.30 31.37 25.14
CA THR A 6 -4.68 30.96 24.82
C THR A 6 -4.91 30.93 23.31
N SER A 7 -4.44 31.93 22.55
CA SER A 7 -4.57 31.95 21.08
C SER A 7 -3.80 30.82 20.39
N ARG A 8 -2.60 30.47 20.87
CA ARG A 8 -1.82 29.33 20.34
C ARG A 8 -2.51 27.98 20.61
N ARG A 9 -3.16 27.83 21.76
CA ARG A 9 -3.95 26.63 22.10
C ARG A 9 -5.18 26.48 21.22
N ILE A 10 -5.89 27.59 20.97
CA ILE A 10 -7.04 27.60 20.06
C ILE A 10 -6.59 27.18 18.66
N LEU A 11 -5.57 27.84 18.10
CA LEU A 11 -5.08 27.52 16.75
C LEU A 11 -4.62 26.05 16.60
N ALA A 12 -3.93 25.51 17.61
CA ALA A 12 -3.52 24.11 17.61
C ALA A 12 -4.71 23.14 17.66
N SER A 13 -5.74 23.45 18.47
CA SER A 13 -6.95 22.63 18.54
C SER A 13 -7.76 22.66 17.25
N THR A 14 -7.92 23.82 16.60
CA THR A 14 -8.64 23.90 15.33
C THR A 14 -7.88 23.19 14.21
N ALA A 15 -6.55 23.31 14.16
CA ALA A 15 -5.73 22.59 13.20
C ALA A 15 -5.81 21.06 13.39
N ALA A 16 -5.78 20.58 14.63
CA ALA A 16 -5.92 19.16 14.94
C ALA A 16 -7.31 18.61 14.55
N ILE A 17 -8.37 19.37 14.81
CA ILE A 17 -9.74 18.99 14.39
C ILE A 17 -9.88 19.02 12.87
N ALA A 18 -9.37 20.05 12.20
CA ALA A 18 -9.41 20.16 10.74
C ALA A 18 -8.62 19.02 10.07
N LEU A 19 -7.49 18.62 10.63
CA LEU A 19 -6.72 17.47 10.15
C LEU A 19 -7.48 16.15 10.38
N ALA A 20 -8.05 15.96 11.57
CA ALA A 20 -8.82 14.75 11.89
C ALA A 20 -10.04 14.60 10.96
N VAL A 21 -10.77 15.69 10.69
CA VAL A 21 -11.88 15.70 9.74
C VAL A 21 -11.39 15.51 8.31
N GLY A 22 -10.33 16.21 7.89
CA GLY A 22 -9.77 16.08 6.54
C GLY A 22 -9.29 14.65 6.24
N VAL A 23 -8.69 13.98 7.22
CA VAL A 23 -8.25 12.59 7.10
C VAL A 23 -9.45 11.64 6.93
N THR A 24 -10.55 11.82 7.65
CA THR A 24 -11.72 10.94 7.50
C THR A 24 -12.43 11.11 6.16
N VAL A 25 -12.43 12.32 5.56
CA VAL A 25 -13.02 12.51 4.21
C VAL A 25 -12.11 11.95 3.11
N ALA A 26 -10.79 12.04 3.26
CA ALA A 26 -9.83 11.54 2.27
C ALA A 26 -9.59 10.01 2.35
N SER A 27 -9.87 9.38 3.49
CA SER A 27 -9.67 7.93 3.71
C SER A 27 -10.94 7.08 3.50
N GLY A 28 -12.07 7.70 3.16
CA GLY A 28 -13.40 7.07 3.16
C GLY A 28 -13.76 6.24 1.93
N THR A 29 -12.96 6.20 0.87
CA THR A 29 -13.26 5.31 -0.25
C THR A 29 -12.59 3.96 0.00
N SER A 30 -13.31 3.04 0.63
CA SER A 30 -13.00 1.62 0.50
C SER A 30 -12.96 1.31 -1.00
N ALA A 31 -11.79 0.91 -1.51
CA ALA A 31 -11.72 0.35 -2.84
C ALA A 31 -12.69 -0.84 -2.88
N ASN A 32 -13.80 -0.70 -3.61
CA ASN A 32 -14.72 -1.80 -3.82
C ASN A 32 -13.98 -2.84 -4.66
N ALA A 33 -13.38 -3.83 -4.00
CA ALA A 33 -12.85 -4.99 -4.69
C ALA A 33 -14.03 -5.64 -5.44
N ALA A 34 -13.82 -5.98 -6.71
CA ALA A 34 -14.85 -6.67 -7.48
C ALA A 34 -15.24 -7.97 -6.74
N GLU A 35 -16.54 -8.20 -6.56
CA GLU A 35 -17.08 -9.37 -5.86
C GLU A 35 -16.70 -10.69 -6.57
N LYS A 36 -16.38 -10.61 -7.87
CA LYS A 36 -15.82 -11.69 -8.67
C LYS A 36 -14.64 -11.19 -9.49
N PRO A 37 -13.59 -12.01 -9.69
CA PRO A 37 -12.50 -11.67 -10.60
C PRO A 37 -13.03 -11.40 -12.01
N VAL A 38 -12.64 -10.27 -12.58
CA VAL A 38 -12.92 -9.91 -13.98
C VAL A 38 -11.59 -9.82 -14.72
N THR A 39 -11.57 -10.30 -15.96
CA THR A 39 -10.38 -10.26 -16.83
C THR A 39 -10.40 -9.02 -17.72
N GLY A 40 -9.24 -8.42 -17.95
CA GLY A 40 -9.07 -7.27 -18.84
C GLY A 40 -8.98 -5.93 -18.09
N GLY A 41 -8.73 -4.85 -18.85
CA GLY A 41 -8.50 -3.50 -18.32
C GLY A 41 -7.03 -3.18 -18.07
N THR A 42 -6.77 -1.97 -17.57
CA THR A 42 -5.43 -1.46 -17.26
C THR A 42 -5.28 -1.30 -15.76
N LEU A 43 -4.29 -1.98 -15.18
CA LEU A 43 -3.91 -1.78 -13.78
C LEU A 43 -2.93 -0.61 -13.66
N TYR A 44 -3.29 0.42 -12.90
CA TYR A 44 -2.42 1.55 -12.59
C TYR A 44 -1.80 1.35 -11.21
N PHE A 45 -0.50 1.05 -11.18
CA PHE A 45 0.29 0.97 -9.95
C PHE A 45 0.99 2.29 -9.69
N VAL A 46 0.73 2.88 -8.52
CA VAL A 46 1.36 4.13 -8.08
C VAL A 46 2.22 3.84 -6.87
N THR A 47 3.47 4.29 -6.91
CA THR A 47 4.44 4.14 -5.83
C THR A 47 5.10 5.48 -5.53
N ASN A 48 5.52 5.68 -4.28
CA ASN A 48 6.29 6.86 -3.87
C ASN A 48 7.79 6.73 -4.17
N ALA A 49 8.26 5.55 -4.62
CA ALA A 49 9.64 5.46 -5.11
C ALA A 49 9.74 6.08 -6.50
N GLU A 50 10.89 6.72 -6.78
CA GLU A 50 11.19 7.27 -8.10
C GLU A 50 11.23 6.17 -9.17
N GLN A 51 11.77 4.99 -8.82
CA GLN A 51 11.86 3.82 -9.70
C GLN A 51 11.96 2.52 -8.88
N PHE A 52 11.90 1.38 -9.58
CA PHE A 52 12.31 0.09 -9.02
C PHE A 52 13.82 0.11 -8.69
N ASP A 53 14.20 -0.63 -7.64
CA ASP A 53 15.61 -0.81 -7.27
C ASP A 53 16.41 -1.45 -8.42
N HIS A 54 15.89 -2.55 -8.95
CA HIS A 54 16.40 -3.23 -10.13
C HIS A 54 15.29 -4.08 -10.80
N ILE A 55 15.45 -4.41 -12.09
CA ILE A 55 14.51 -5.31 -12.82
C ILE A 55 15.00 -6.76 -12.85
N ASP A 56 16.31 -6.99 -12.92
CA ASP A 56 16.90 -8.31 -12.65
C ASP A 56 16.55 -8.76 -11.22
N PRO A 57 15.77 -9.85 -11.06
CA PRO A 57 15.29 -10.32 -9.76
C PRO A 57 16.43 -10.76 -8.83
N ALA A 58 17.61 -11.10 -9.36
CA ALA A 58 18.77 -11.47 -8.54
C ALA A 58 19.43 -10.27 -7.83
N ARG A 59 19.00 -9.05 -8.13
CA ARG A 59 19.63 -7.80 -7.67
C ARG A 59 18.72 -6.93 -6.79
N VAL A 60 17.47 -7.33 -6.58
CA VAL A 60 16.49 -6.55 -5.82
C VAL A 60 16.54 -6.95 -4.34
N TYR A 61 16.65 -5.96 -3.45
CA TYR A 61 16.63 -6.19 -2.00
C TYR A 61 15.45 -5.54 -1.27
N THR A 62 14.57 -4.83 -1.98
CA THR A 62 13.38 -4.23 -1.36
C THR A 62 12.19 -5.20 -1.42
N GLY A 63 11.55 -5.44 -0.28
CA GLY A 63 10.43 -6.40 -0.20
C GLY A 63 9.25 -6.03 -1.12
N ARG A 64 9.01 -4.74 -1.34
CA ARG A 64 7.99 -4.24 -2.27
C ARG A 64 8.27 -4.69 -3.70
N ASP A 65 9.50 -4.48 -4.18
CA ASP A 65 9.86 -4.79 -5.56
C ASP A 65 9.97 -6.31 -5.77
N ILE A 66 10.50 -7.05 -4.78
CA ILE A 66 10.48 -8.52 -4.76
C ILE A 66 9.04 -9.04 -4.88
N ALA A 67 8.10 -8.48 -4.13
CA ALA A 67 6.70 -8.89 -4.20
C ALA A 67 6.07 -8.58 -5.57
N PHE A 68 6.34 -7.39 -6.13
CA PHE A 68 5.84 -7.00 -7.44
C PHE A 68 6.40 -7.90 -8.56
N LEU A 69 7.72 -8.06 -8.62
CA LEU A 69 8.40 -8.85 -9.64
C LEU A 69 7.90 -10.31 -9.64
N ASN A 70 7.79 -10.93 -8.46
CA ASN A 70 7.32 -12.31 -8.34
C ASN A 70 5.81 -12.49 -8.58
N SER A 71 5.02 -11.41 -8.51
CA SER A 71 3.57 -11.47 -8.73
C SER A 71 3.18 -11.18 -10.18
N TYR A 72 3.98 -10.40 -10.90
CA TYR A 72 3.60 -9.88 -12.23
C TYR A 72 4.59 -10.17 -13.35
N LEU A 73 5.87 -10.42 -13.07
CA LEU A 73 6.91 -10.53 -14.11
C LEU A 73 7.61 -11.91 -14.13
N TYR A 74 7.92 -12.48 -12.96
CA TYR A 74 8.70 -13.71 -12.84
C TYR A 74 7.95 -14.76 -12.02
N ARG A 75 8.08 -16.03 -12.44
CA ARG A 75 7.58 -17.20 -11.71
C ARG A 75 8.72 -17.91 -10.99
N ASN A 76 8.40 -18.62 -9.91
CA ASN A 76 9.36 -19.36 -9.10
C ASN A 76 8.89 -20.81 -8.87
N LEU A 77 9.73 -21.66 -8.29
CA LEU A 77 9.32 -23.02 -7.90
C LEU A 77 8.15 -23.00 -6.92
N VAL A 78 8.22 -22.07 -5.96
CA VAL A 78 7.19 -21.84 -4.96
C VAL A 78 6.87 -20.34 -4.87
N SER A 79 5.64 -20.02 -4.49
CA SER A 79 5.18 -18.65 -4.28
C SER A 79 4.40 -18.54 -2.98
N TYR A 80 4.27 -17.31 -2.45
CA TYR A 80 3.36 -17.05 -1.34
C TYR A 80 1.91 -17.18 -1.79
N LYS A 81 1.07 -17.76 -0.94
CA LYS A 81 -0.35 -17.94 -1.24
C LYS A 81 -1.04 -16.57 -1.36
N PRO A 82 -1.71 -16.24 -2.50
CA PRO A 82 -2.31 -14.92 -2.71
C PRO A 82 -3.67 -14.80 -1.99
N VAL A 83 -3.64 -14.87 -0.65
CA VAL A 83 -4.81 -14.73 0.23
C VAL A 83 -4.50 -13.73 1.35
N ALA A 84 -5.53 -13.05 1.83
CA ALA A 84 -5.38 -12.11 2.94
C ALA A 84 -5.08 -12.84 4.27
N GLY A 85 -4.43 -12.12 5.18
CA GLY A 85 -4.15 -12.59 6.54
C GLY A 85 -2.96 -13.56 6.65
N SER A 86 -2.86 -14.25 7.77
CA SER A 86 -1.72 -15.14 8.10
C SER A 86 -1.59 -16.34 7.15
N ALA A 87 -2.68 -16.74 6.49
CA ALA A 87 -2.60 -17.79 5.48
C ALA A 87 -1.75 -17.37 4.26
N GLY A 88 -1.59 -16.08 4.00
CA GLY A 88 -0.79 -15.56 2.88
C GLY A 88 0.71 -15.78 3.03
N SER A 89 1.21 -16.02 4.24
CA SER A 89 2.63 -16.33 4.47
C SER A 89 2.97 -17.81 4.25
N SER A 90 1.99 -18.64 3.87
CA SER A 90 2.25 -20.02 3.46
C SER A 90 2.77 -20.09 2.02
N LEU A 91 3.65 -21.06 1.75
CA LEU A 91 4.19 -21.31 0.42
C LEU A 91 3.32 -22.35 -0.30
N VAL A 92 3.05 -22.10 -1.58
CA VAL A 92 2.39 -23.01 -2.51
C VAL A 92 3.29 -23.28 -3.70
N ALA A 93 3.11 -24.44 -4.35
CA ALA A 93 3.80 -24.73 -5.60
C ALA A 93 3.35 -23.75 -6.69
N ASP A 94 4.31 -23.27 -7.48
CA ASP A 94 4.07 -22.46 -8.67
C ASP A 94 4.60 -23.17 -9.92
N LEU A 95 5.93 -23.18 -10.14
CA LEU A 95 6.55 -23.97 -11.22
C LEU A 95 6.85 -25.42 -10.85
N ALA A 96 6.98 -25.71 -9.55
CA ALA A 96 7.36 -27.02 -9.02
C ALA A 96 6.26 -28.09 -9.18
#